data_AF-A0A7K0DJX3-F1
#
_entry.id   AF-A0A7K0DJX3-F1
#
_cell.length_a   1.000
_cell.length_b   1.000
_cell.length_c   1.000
_cell.angle_alpha   90.00
_cell.angle_beta   90.00
_cell.angle_gamma   90.00
#
_symmetry.space_group_name_H-M   'P 1'
#
loop_
_entity.id
_entity.type
_entity.pdbx_description
1 polymer ?
#
loop_
_entity_poly.entity_id
_entity_poly.type
_entity_poly.pdbx_seq_one_letter_code
_entity_poly.pdbx_strand_id
1 'polypeptide(L)'
;MQQPRTEQMAVFDPEGLSDWPQPVRWSILTGCKNPITAARRAAALAERITLDDSDEADRVRATVAAVLRCCLHAAARADCTVAQVRDWIENRTNRTPVAILELVFPAWARELSLLLAAAGTDDEAFEAAARLFEPLTVPSRSAAVDAPPAESFDLDRFMRSGPNTVYLVSRGTTDAMAAFTAVFAAEAHEAARQSSHTGAARPDPTVWLTVGPDNPAPLHLAAA
;
A
#
# COMPACT_ATOMS: atom_id res chain seq x y z
N MET A 1 26.36 -23.42 -20.37
CA MET A 1 25.63 -23.93 -19.20
C MET A 1 24.93 -22.75 -18.55
N GLN A 2 23.61 -22.63 -18.67
CA GLN A 2 22.84 -21.68 -17.86
C GLN A 2 22.75 -22.27 -16.45
N GLN A 3 23.21 -21.53 -15.44
CA GLN A 3 22.98 -21.91 -14.04
C GLN A 3 21.46 -22.04 -13.81
N PRO A 4 20.99 -23.06 -13.09
CA PRO A 4 19.58 -23.13 -12.71
C PRO A 4 19.25 -21.87 -11.89
N ARG A 5 18.30 -21.06 -12.37
CA ARG A 5 17.78 -19.93 -11.60
C ARG A 5 17.08 -20.49 -10.37
N THR A 6 17.68 -20.33 -9.20
CA THR A 6 17.09 -20.73 -7.92
C THR A 6 15.86 -19.87 -7.66
N GLU A 7 14.72 -20.51 -7.43
CA GLU A 7 13.51 -19.84 -6.92
C GLU A 7 13.82 -19.18 -5.58
N GLN A 8 13.46 -17.90 -5.45
CA GLN A 8 13.57 -17.16 -4.20
C GLN A 8 12.19 -16.98 -3.58
N MET A 9 12.13 -17.00 -2.25
CA MET A 9 10.92 -16.77 -1.49
C MET A 9 11.07 -15.51 -0.64
N ALA A 10 10.04 -14.67 -0.63
CA ALA A 10 9.92 -13.51 0.25
C ALA A 10 8.63 -13.64 1.06
N VAL A 11 8.66 -13.25 2.33
CA VAL A 11 7.48 -13.28 3.22
C VAL A 11 7.21 -11.87 3.71
N PHE A 12 6.07 -11.30 3.37
CA PHE A 12 5.57 -10.06 3.96
C PHE A 12 4.60 -10.40 5.08
N ASP A 13 5.07 -10.22 6.31
CA ASP A 13 4.32 -10.49 7.54
C ASP A 13 4.37 -9.24 8.43
N PRO A 14 3.54 -8.23 8.12
CA PRO A 14 3.60 -6.95 8.82
C PRO A 14 3.06 -7.02 10.26
N GLU A 15 2.48 -8.15 10.63
CA GLU A 15 1.89 -8.39 11.95
C GLU A 15 2.73 -9.33 12.84
N GLY A 16 3.75 -9.99 12.28
CA GLY A 16 4.58 -10.95 13.00
C GLY A 16 3.80 -12.20 13.42
N LEU A 17 2.95 -12.72 12.53
CA LEU A 17 2.10 -13.89 12.78
C LEU A 17 2.78 -15.22 12.47
N SER A 18 3.83 -15.20 11.65
CA SER A 18 4.59 -16.37 11.23
C SER A 18 5.90 -16.49 12.00
N ASP A 19 6.40 -17.72 12.14
CA ASP A 19 7.74 -18.00 12.66
C ASP A 19 8.85 -17.78 11.59
N TRP A 20 8.53 -17.07 10.50
CA TRP A 20 9.50 -16.81 9.44
C TRP A 20 10.62 -15.89 9.95
N PRO A 21 11.90 -16.31 9.88
CA PRO A 21 12.97 -15.64 10.62
C PRO A 21 13.30 -14.24 10.09
N GLN A 22 13.03 -13.95 8.82
CA GLN A 22 13.37 -12.67 8.18
C GLN A 22 12.24 -12.22 7.24
N PRO A 23 11.12 -11.70 7.77
CA PRO A 23 10.08 -11.09 6.95
C PRO A 23 10.64 -9.86 6.24
N VAL A 24 10.20 -9.65 5.01
CA VAL A 24 10.59 -8.45 4.27
C VAL A 24 9.86 -7.24 4.84
N ARG A 25 10.57 -6.12 4.91
CA ARG A 25 9.99 -4.82 5.23
C ARG A 25 9.90 -4.00 3.95
N TRP A 26 8.84 -3.24 3.80
CA TRP A 26 8.59 -2.46 2.60
C TRP A 26 8.20 -1.04 2.99
N SER A 27 8.44 -0.06 2.13
CA SER A 27 7.85 1.26 2.32
C SER A 27 6.76 1.49 1.29
N ILE A 28 5.55 1.75 1.78
CA ILE A 28 4.42 2.17 0.95
C ILE A 28 4.67 3.54 0.29
N LEU A 29 5.71 4.28 0.69
CA LEU A 29 6.14 5.53 0.05
C LEU A 29 7.15 5.31 -1.08
N THR A 30 7.84 4.16 -1.12
CA THR A 30 8.83 3.85 -2.18
C THR A 30 8.16 3.84 -3.55
N GLY A 31 8.54 4.77 -4.43
CA GLY A 31 7.95 4.92 -5.77
C GLY A 31 6.78 5.91 -5.84
N CYS A 32 6.24 6.40 -4.71
CA CYS A 32 5.16 7.39 -4.68
C CYS A 32 5.61 8.80 -5.14
N LYS A 33 6.91 9.02 -5.39
CA LYS A 33 7.38 10.18 -6.19
C LYS A 33 6.77 10.18 -7.60
N ASN A 34 6.36 9.02 -8.13
CA ASN A 34 5.50 8.92 -9.30
C ASN A 34 4.02 9.06 -8.86
N PRO A 35 3.27 10.05 -9.36
CA PRO A 35 1.88 10.26 -8.99
C PRO A 35 0.97 9.07 -9.38
N ILE A 36 1.28 8.33 -10.45
CA ILE A 36 0.51 7.14 -10.84
C ILE A 36 0.61 6.05 -9.77
N THR A 37 1.80 5.81 -9.23
CA THR A 37 2.03 4.86 -8.13
C THR A 37 1.30 5.30 -6.87
N ALA A 38 1.38 6.58 -6.50
CA ALA A 38 0.68 7.12 -5.33
C ALA A 38 -0.85 6.96 -5.46
N ALA A 39 -1.42 7.27 -6.62
CA ALA A 39 -2.84 7.11 -6.89
C ALA A 39 -3.30 5.65 -6.85
N ARG A 40 -2.53 4.73 -7.46
CA ARG A 40 -2.87 3.31 -7.48
C ARG A 40 -2.85 2.70 -6.07
N ARG A 41 -1.87 3.04 -5.23
CA ARG A 41 -1.82 2.59 -3.83
C ARG A 41 -2.95 3.15 -2.99
N ALA A 42 -3.24 4.44 -3.17
CA ALA A 42 -4.35 5.09 -2.48
C ALA A 42 -5.71 4.46 -2.83
N ALA A 43 -5.94 4.12 -4.10
CA ALA A 43 -7.12 3.40 -4.53
C ALA A 43 -7.22 2.01 -3.88
N ALA A 44 -6.13 1.23 -3.90
CA ALA A 44 -6.10 -0.09 -3.26
C ALA A 44 -6.34 -0.03 -1.73
N LEU A 45 -5.89 1.03 -1.04
CA LEU A 45 -6.24 1.27 0.36
C LEU A 45 -7.73 1.60 0.52
N ALA A 46 -8.26 2.49 -0.30
CA ALA A 46 -9.66 2.92 -0.21
C ALA A 46 -10.65 1.79 -0.50
N GLU A 47 -10.33 0.85 -1.40
CA GLU A 47 -11.12 -0.36 -1.64
C GLU A 47 -11.28 -1.26 -0.41
N ARG A 48 -10.42 -1.09 0.60
CA ARG A 48 -10.46 -1.84 1.87
C ARG A 48 -11.34 -1.22 2.93
N ILE A 49 -11.94 -0.09 2.64
CA ILE A 49 -13.01 0.47 3.45
C ILE A 49 -14.28 -0.35 3.27
N THR A 50 -14.69 -1.01 4.36
CA THR A 50 -15.93 -1.78 4.44
C THR A 50 -17.09 -0.85 4.78
N LEU A 51 -17.92 -0.56 3.79
CA LEU A 51 -19.17 0.20 3.88
C LEU A 51 -20.23 -0.56 3.11
N ASP A 52 -21.50 -0.37 3.48
CA ASP A 52 -22.62 -0.94 2.74
C ASP A 52 -22.71 -0.32 1.35
N ASP A 53 -22.86 -1.17 0.33
CA ASP A 53 -22.84 -0.73 -1.07
C ASP A 53 -23.94 0.30 -1.35
N SER A 54 -23.50 1.52 -1.65
CA SER A 54 -24.33 2.70 -1.87
C SER A 54 -23.52 3.77 -2.59
N ASP A 55 -24.21 4.69 -3.28
CA ASP A 55 -23.56 5.85 -3.91
C ASP A 55 -22.75 6.68 -2.89
N GLU A 56 -23.20 6.69 -1.63
CA GLU A 56 -22.52 7.37 -0.55
C GLU A 56 -21.21 6.67 -0.16
N ALA A 57 -21.22 5.33 -0.08
CA ALA A 57 -20.00 4.56 0.17
C ALA A 57 -18.95 4.76 -0.94
N ASP A 58 -19.38 4.85 -2.20
CA ASP A 58 -18.49 5.12 -3.32
C ASP A 58 -17.90 6.53 -3.28
N ARG A 59 -18.71 7.52 -2.88
CA ARG A 59 -18.23 8.88 -2.61
C ARG A 59 -17.18 8.88 -1.50
N VAL A 60 -17.42 8.18 -0.40
CA VAL A 60 -16.47 8.06 0.72
C VAL A 60 -15.16 7.43 0.26
N ARG A 61 -15.20 6.29 -0.45
CA ARG A 61 -14.00 5.63 -0.98
C ARG A 61 -13.22 6.55 -1.95
N ALA A 62 -13.92 7.27 -2.82
CA ALA A 62 -13.29 8.21 -3.74
C ALA A 62 -12.59 9.37 -3.00
N THR A 63 -13.24 9.93 -1.98
CA THR A 63 -12.64 10.97 -1.13
C THR A 63 -11.41 10.44 -0.39
N VAL A 64 -11.47 9.24 0.19
CA VAL A 64 -10.30 8.62 0.83
C VAL A 64 -9.16 8.42 -0.17
N ALA A 65 -9.43 7.86 -1.34
CA ALA A 65 -8.40 7.69 -2.38
C ALA A 65 -7.76 9.05 -2.77
N ALA A 66 -8.56 10.12 -2.86
CA ALA A 66 -8.07 11.47 -3.16
C ALA A 66 -7.18 12.05 -2.05
N VAL A 67 -7.57 11.91 -0.78
CA VAL A 67 -6.75 12.34 0.37
C VAL A 67 -5.45 11.53 0.42
N LEU A 68 -5.54 10.20 0.36
CA LEU A 68 -4.39 9.32 0.49
C LEU A 68 -3.39 9.50 -0.64
N ARG A 69 -3.81 9.65 -1.91
CA ARG A 69 -2.86 9.86 -3.02
C ARG A 69 -2.07 11.16 -2.86
N CYS A 70 -2.73 12.20 -2.35
CA CYS A 70 -2.09 13.48 -2.08
C CYS A 70 -1.05 13.35 -0.96
N CYS A 71 -1.43 12.74 0.17
CA CYS A 71 -0.53 12.55 1.31
C CYS A 71 0.65 11.62 0.98
N LEU A 72 0.42 10.49 0.30
CA LEU A 72 1.49 9.56 -0.09
C LEU A 72 2.48 10.21 -1.07
N HIS A 73 1.99 10.97 -2.05
CA HIS A 73 2.86 11.68 -2.99
C HIS A 73 3.66 12.79 -2.29
N ALA A 74 3.00 13.60 -1.45
CA ALA A 74 3.64 14.66 -0.67
C ALA A 74 4.74 14.09 0.24
N ALA A 75 4.45 13.03 0.98
CA ALA A 75 5.41 12.41 1.88
C ALA A 75 6.62 11.85 1.11
N ALA A 76 6.39 11.16 0.00
CA ALA A 76 7.48 10.68 -0.83
C ALA A 76 8.32 11.82 -1.43
N ARG A 77 7.71 12.97 -1.77
CA ARG A 77 8.41 14.14 -2.32
C ARG A 77 9.27 14.87 -1.29
N ALA A 78 8.86 14.87 -0.03
CA ALA A 78 9.56 15.51 1.08
C ALA A 78 10.38 14.54 1.95
N ASP A 79 10.56 13.29 1.48
CA ASP A 79 11.24 12.21 2.19
C ASP A 79 10.74 12.04 3.65
N CYS A 80 9.42 12.17 3.83
CA CYS A 80 8.72 11.98 5.11
C CYS A 80 8.42 10.49 5.39
N THR A 81 7.94 10.22 6.59
CA THR A 81 7.56 8.88 7.08
C THR A 81 6.06 8.62 6.94
N VAL A 82 5.66 7.36 7.03
CA VAL A 82 4.24 6.96 7.08
C VAL A 82 3.58 7.46 8.37
N ALA A 83 4.35 7.62 9.46
CA ALA A 83 3.86 8.25 10.69
C ALA A 83 3.45 9.72 10.47
N GLN A 84 4.18 10.47 9.63
CA GLN A 84 3.79 11.83 9.25
C GLN A 84 2.55 11.84 8.35
N VAL A 85 2.43 10.86 7.44
CA VAL A 85 1.19 10.69 6.65
C VAL A 85 -0.01 10.46 7.55
N ARG A 86 0.11 9.61 8.57
CA ARG A 86 -0.96 9.39 9.56
C ARG A 86 -1.33 10.68 10.29
N ASP A 87 -0.34 11.44 10.78
CA ASP A 87 -0.59 12.74 11.43
C ASP A 87 -1.37 13.69 10.51
N TRP A 88 -1.04 13.74 9.21
CA TRP A 88 -1.77 14.59 8.26
C TRP A 88 -3.22 14.16 8.03
N ILE A 89 -3.50 12.86 8.10
CA ILE A 89 -4.85 12.31 7.95
C ILE A 89 -5.67 12.58 9.22
N GLU A 90 -5.09 12.37 10.40
CA GLU A 90 -5.73 12.55 11.70
C GLU A 90 -5.93 14.04 12.04
N ASN A 91 -5.02 14.90 11.60
CA ASN A 91 -5.04 16.33 11.86
C ASN A 91 -5.34 17.13 10.59
N ARG A 92 -6.63 17.35 10.30
CA ARG A 92 -7.11 18.15 9.17
C ARG A 92 -6.66 19.61 9.18
N THR A 93 -6.16 20.15 10.28
CA THR A 93 -5.59 21.51 10.32
C THR A 93 -4.15 21.55 9.82
N ASN A 94 -3.49 20.39 9.74
CA ASN A 94 -2.13 20.27 9.22
C ASN A 94 -2.14 20.53 7.70
N ARG A 95 -1.59 21.67 7.30
CA ARG A 95 -1.48 22.09 5.88
C ARG A 95 -0.14 21.70 5.24
N THR A 96 0.72 20.97 5.94
CA THR A 96 2.02 20.49 5.43
C THR A 96 1.91 19.74 4.09
N PRO A 97 1.01 18.74 3.90
CA PRO A 97 0.92 18.05 2.62
C PRO A 97 0.48 18.98 1.48
N VAL A 98 -0.40 19.94 1.76
CA VAL A 98 -0.81 20.97 0.78
C VAL A 98 0.40 21.80 0.38
N ALA A 99 1.15 22.35 1.33
CA ALA A 99 2.32 23.19 1.06
C ALA A 99 3.41 22.44 0.26
N ILE A 100 3.63 21.15 0.54
CA ILE A 100 4.54 20.32 -0.26
C ILE A 100 3.99 20.17 -1.69
N LEU A 101 2.70 19.86 -1.85
CA LEU A 101 2.07 19.67 -3.15
C LEU A 101 2.02 20.95 -3.98
N GLU A 102 1.93 22.13 -3.37
CA GLU A 102 1.99 23.41 -4.10
C GLU A 102 3.27 23.55 -4.92
N LEU A 103 4.38 22.96 -4.45
CA LEU A 103 5.68 23.01 -5.13
C LEU A 103 5.84 21.96 -6.24
N VAL A 104 5.15 20.82 -6.14
CA VAL A 104 5.43 19.64 -6.98
C VAL A 104 4.24 19.14 -7.79
N PHE A 105 3.01 19.45 -7.37
CA PHE A 105 1.76 19.08 -8.03
C PHE A 105 0.60 20.03 -7.64
N PRO A 106 0.58 21.29 -8.14
CA PRO A 106 -0.39 22.31 -7.70
C PRO A 106 -1.86 21.93 -7.85
N ALA A 107 -2.20 21.12 -8.85
CA ALA A 107 -3.57 20.66 -9.05
C ALA A 107 -4.08 19.78 -7.90
N TRP A 108 -3.24 18.87 -7.39
CA TRP A 108 -3.56 18.04 -6.22
C TRP A 108 -3.51 18.84 -4.93
N ALA A 109 -2.65 19.86 -4.84
CA ALA A 109 -2.65 20.78 -3.71
C ALA A 109 -4.00 21.50 -3.55
N ARG A 110 -4.53 22.03 -4.67
CA ARG A 110 -5.85 22.70 -4.70
C ARG A 110 -6.98 21.75 -4.32
N GLU A 111 -6.95 20.53 -4.85
CA GLU A 111 -7.95 19.51 -4.53
C GLU A 111 -7.91 19.13 -3.05
N LEU A 112 -6.74 18.79 -2.50
CA LEU A 112 -6.59 18.48 -1.08
C LEU A 112 -7.01 19.65 -0.19
N SER A 113 -6.71 20.88 -0.59
CA SER A 113 -7.13 22.09 0.15
C SER A 113 -8.65 22.21 0.25
N LEU A 114 -9.37 21.89 -0.82
CA LEU A 114 -10.84 21.89 -0.84
C LEU A 114 -11.40 20.80 0.07
N LEU A 115 -10.88 19.58 -0.01
CA LEU A 115 -11.29 18.45 0.85
C LEU A 115 -11.04 18.75 2.34
N LEU A 116 -9.92 19.38 2.67
CA LEU A 116 -9.60 19.76 4.05
C LEU A 116 -10.40 20.97 4.56
N ALA A 117 -11.09 21.71 3.68
CA ALA A 117 -11.94 22.84 4.04
C ALA A 117 -13.43 22.45 4.16
N ALA A 118 -13.83 21.29 3.62
CA ALA A 118 -15.20 20.79 3.60
C ALA A 118 -15.62 20.18 4.95
N ALA A 119 -15.75 21.02 5.98
CA ALA A 119 -16.19 20.60 7.31
C ALA A 119 -17.60 19.97 7.28
N GLY A 120 -17.76 18.78 7.86
CA GLY A 120 -19.03 18.07 7.97
C GLY A 120 -19.39 17.20 6.74
N THR A 121 -18.93 17.55 5.54
CA THR A 121 -19.30 16.81 4.30
C THR A 121 -18.47 15.55 4.07
N ASP A 122 -17.20 15.60 4.48
CA ASP A 122 -16.23 14.52 4.25
C ASP A 122 -15.74 13.89 5.56
N ASP A 123 -16.42 14.13 6.68
CA ASP A 123 -15.99 13.65 8.01
C ASP A 123 -15.87 12.11 8.02
N GLU A 124 -16.87 11.41 7.48
CA GLU A 124 -16.85 9.95 7.36
C GLU A 124 -15.65 9.43 6.57
N ALA A 125 -15.26 10.13 5.48
CA ALA A 125 -14.09 9.76 4.71
C ALA A 125 -12.79 9.92 5.50
N PHE A 126 -12.64 11.01 6.25
CA PHE A 126 -11.44 11.21 7.07
C PHE A 126 -11.40 10.25 8.26
N GLU A 127 -12.54 9.93 8.87
CA GLU A 127 -12.63 8.88 9.89
C GLU A 127 -12.26 7.51 9.32
N ALA A 128 -12.74 7.15 8.12
CA ALA A 128 -12.39 5.92 7.45
C ALA A 128 -10.88 5.86 7.09
N ALA A 129 -10.32 6.97 6.61
CA ALA A 129 -8.88 7.08 6.34
C ALA A 129 -8.04 6.95 7.63
N ALA A 130 -8.46 7.57 8.73
CA ALA A 130 -7.78 7.43 10.01
C ALA A 130 -7.81 5.98 10.53
N ARG A 131 -8.97 5.30 10.43
CA ARG A 131 -9.11 3.88 10.80
C ARG A 131 -8.19 2.96 10.00
N LEU A 132 -7.96 3.24 8.70
CA LEU A 132 -7.00 2.49 7.90
C LEU A 132 -5.57 2.56 8.46
N PHE A 133 -5.18 3.68 9.07
CA PHE A 133 -3.82 3.91 9.57
C PHE A 133 -3.65 3.64 11.08
N GLU A 134 -4.74 3.41 11.81
CA GLU A 134 -4.74 3.09 13.25
C GLU A 134 -3.77 1.97 13.63
N PRO A 135 -3.64 0.85 12.88
CA PRO A 135 -2.75 -0.24 13.26
C PRO A 135 -1.28 0.14 13.28
N LEU A 136 -0.91 1.18 12.53
CA LEU A 136 0.46 1.68 12.46
C LEU A 136 0.86 2.44 13.73
N THR A 137 -0.04 2.61 14.71
CA THR A 137 0.31 3.08 16.05
C THR A 137 1.21 2.08 16.78
N VAL A 138 1.14 0.80 16.40
CA VAL A 138 2.08 -0.23 16.87
C VAL A 138 3.41 -0.10 16.12
N PRO A 139 4.55 0.12 16.82
CA PRO A 139 5.84 0.39 16.17
C PRO A 139 6.32 -0.70 15.20
N SER A 140 6.09 -1.98 15.50
CA SER A 140 6.48 -3.08 14.62
C SER A 140 5.70 -3.08 13.30
N ARG A 141 4.39 -2.80 13.35
CA ARG A 141 3.53 -2.70 12.16
C ARG A 141 3.91 -1.51 11.29
N SER A 142 4.16 -0.35 11.91
CA SER A 142 4.69 0.82 11.20
C SER A 142 6.03 0.52 10.54
N ALA A 143 6.97 -0.11 11.27
CA ALA A 143 8.27 -0.46 10.73
C ALA A 143 8.20 -1.43 9.53
N ALA A 144 7.17 -2.28 9.45
CA ALA A 144 6.96 -3.20 8.34
C ALA A 144 6.56 -2.52 7.02
N VAL A 145 5.86 -1.38 7.10
CA VAL A 145 5.33 -0.62 5.94
C VAL A 145 6.01 0.74 5.71
N ASP A 146 6.99 1.08 6.56
CA ASP A 146 7.77 2.32 6.52
C ASP A 146 9.28 2.01 6.64
N ALA A 147 9.74 1.02 5.87
CA ALA A 147 11.16 0.69 5.80
C ALA A 147 11.97 1.88 5.25
N PRO A 148 13.16 2.19 5.79
CA PRO A 148 14.07 3.14 5.16
C PRO A 148 14.33 2.77 3.68
N PRO A 149 14.49 3.74 2.76
CA PRO A 149 14.65 3.43 1.34
C PRO A 149 15.75 2.41 1.00
N ALA A 150 16.85 2.39 1.79
CA ALA A 150 17.95 1.45 1.61
C ALA A 150 17.63 0.01 2.07
N GLU A 151 16.63 -0.15 2.95
CA GLU A 151 16.20 -1.43 3.53
C GLU A 151 14.85 -1.91 2.97
N SER A 152 14.11 -1.02 2.29
CA SER A 152 12.83 -1.35 1.67
C SER A 152 13.00 -2.43 0.62
N PHE A 153 12.19 -3.47 0.73
CA PHE A 153 12.16 -4.57 -0.23
C PHE A 153 11.89 -4.07 -1.65
N ASP A 154 12.81 -4.40 -2.56
CA ASP A 154 12.72 -4.07 -3.98
C ASP A 154 11.92 -5.17 -4.70
N LEU A 155 10.60 -5.06 -4.58
CA LEU A 155 9.63 -5.99 -5.16
C LEU A 155 9.81 -6.11 -6.67
N ASP A 156 10.02 -4.98 -7.34
CA ASP A 156 10.25 -4.89 -8.77
C ASP A 156 11.46 -5.72 -9.23
N ARG A 157 12.60 -5.55 -8.56
CA ARG A 157 13.80 -6.35 -8.83
C ARG A 157 13.59 -7.82 -8.48
N PHE A 158 12.90 -8.10 -7.37
CA PHE A 158 12.60 -9.47 -6.94
C PHE A 158 11.76 -10.20 -7.99
N MET A 159 10.68 -9.60 -8.50
CA MET A 159 9.85 -10.23 -9.52
C MET A 159 10.59 -10.45 -10.84
N ARG A 160 11.52 -9.55 -11.19
CA ARG A 160 12.34 -9.67 -12.41
C ARG A 160 13.43 -10.73 -12.32
N SER A 161 13.96 -11.06 -11.15
CA SER A 161 15.17 -11.87 -11.00
C SER A 161 15.00 -13.38 -11.23
N GLY A 162 13.83 -13.95 -10.90
CA GLY A 162 13.56 -15.38 -11.08
C GLY A 162 12.07 -15.75 -11.01
N PRO A 163 11.71 -17.02 -11.19
CA PRO A 163 10.37 -17.54 -10.87
C PRO A 163 10.21 -17.52 -9.34
N ASN A 164 10.06 -16.33 -8.79
CA ASN A 164 10.09 -16.10 -7.36
C ASN A 164 8.68 -16.04 -6.79
N THR A 165 8.58 -16.34 -5.51
CA THR A 165 7.31 -16.48 -4.80
C THR A 165 7.25 -15.48 -3.65
N VAL A 166 6.12 -14.79 -3.52
CA VAL A 166 5.84 -13.88 -2.40
C VAL A 166 4.72 -14.48 -1.56
N TYR A 167 4.99 -14.69 -0.27
CA TYR A 167 4.01 -15.05 0.73
C TYR A 167 3.56 -13.80 1.47
N LEU A 168 2.25 -13.65 1.62
CA LEU A 168 1.61 -12.56 2.35
C LEU A 168 0.93 -13.16 3.57
N VAL A 169 1.21 -12.63 4.76
CA VAL A 169 0.65 -13.12 6.01
C VAL A 169 -0.21 -12.03 6.64
N SER A 170 -1.45 -12.37 7.00
CA SER A 170 -2.41 -11.45 7.63
C SER A 170 -3.33 -12.20 8.59
N ARG A 171 -3.80 -11.56 9.66
CA ARG A 171 -4.75 -12.19 10.62
C ARG A 171 -6.16 -12.38 10.01
N GLY A 172 -6.45 -11.69 8.92
CA GLY A 172 -7.74 -11.73 8.24
C GLY A 172 -7.74 -10.97 6.91
N THR A 173 -8.88 -10.94 6.23
CA THR A 173 -9.11 -10.10 5.04
C THR A 173 -9.68 -8.72 5.37
N THR A 174 -10.20 -8.56 6.59
CA THR A 174 -10.84 -7.33 7.09
C THR A 174 -10.09 -6.70 8.28
N ASP A 175 -9.06 -7.36 8.81
CA ASP A 175 -8.22 -6.78 9.86
C ASP A 175 -7.42 -5.61 9.27
N ALA A 176 -7.06 -4.64 10.09
CA ALA A 176 -6.66 -3.33 9.59
C ALA A 176 -5.24 -3.33 8.96
N MET A 177 -4.39 -4.34 9.24
CA MET A 177 -3.17 -4.58 8.44
C MET A 177 -3.41 -5.27 7.09
N ALA A 178 -4.58 -5.89 6.89
CA ALA A 178 -4.94 -6.53 5.63
C ALA A 178 -4.98 -5.53 4.47
N ALA A 179 -5.28 -4.25 4.74
CA ALA A 179 -5.22 -3.20 3.73
C ALA A 179 -3.81 -3.00 3.19
N PHE A 180 -2.80 -2.92 4.07
CA PHE A 180 -1.40 -2.80 3.66
C PHE A 180 -0.89 -4.07 2.96
N THR A 181 -1.31 -5.25 3.43
CA THR A 181 -1.02 -6.52 2.76
C THR A 181 -1.64 -6.60 1.36
N ALA A 182 -2.87 -6.10 1.19
CA ALA A 182 -3.53 -6.03 -0.11
C ALA A 182 -2.82 -5.06 -1.07
N VAL A 183 -2.36 -3.90 -0.58
CA VAL A 183 -1.55 -2.98 -1.39
C VAL A 183 -0.26 -3.67 -1.83
N PHE A 184 0.46 -4.33 -0.93
CA PHE A 184 1.68 -5.06 -1.28
C PHE A 184 1.40 -6.14 -2.34
N ALA A 185 0.30 -6.88 -2.21
CA ALA A 185 -0.16 -7.84 -3.22
C ALA A 185 -0.37 -7.19 -4.59
N ALA A 186 -1.08 -6.06 -4.62
CA ALA A 186 -1.35 -5.31 -5.84
C ALA A 186 -0.05 -4.79 -6.50
N GLU A 187 0.93 -4.35 -5.72
CA GLU A 187 2.26 -3.99 -6.24
C GLU A 187 3.00 -5.20 -6.81
N ALA A 188 2.89 -6.36 -6.19
CA ALA A 188 3.53 -7.58 -6.67
C ALA A 188 2.93 -8.00 -8.02
N HIS A 189 1.60 -7.93 -8.16
CA HIS A 189 0.91 -8.17 -9.42
C HIS A 189 1.26 -7.12 -10.50
N GLU A 190 1.42 -5.85 -10.13
CA GLU A 190 1.83 -4.83 -11.09
C GLU A 190 3.26 -5.06 -11.59
N ALA A 191 4.21 -5.32 -10.68
CA ALA A 191 5.61 -5.64 -11.00
C ALA A 191 5.71 -6.90 -11.87
N ALA A 192 4.86 -7.89 -11.60
CA ALA A 192 4.70 -9.09 -12.41
C ALA A 192 4.27 -8.78 -13.85
N ARG A 193 3.16 -8.03 -13.99
CA ARG A 193 2.61 -7.67 -15.30
C ARG A 193 3.62 -6.90 -16.14
N GLN A 194 4.31 -5.93 -15.55
CA GLN A 194 5.35 -5.15 -16.25
C GLN A 194 6.51 -6.03 -16.72
N SER A 195 6.86 -7.06 -15.94
CA SER A 195 7.91 -8.02 -16.29
C SER A 195 7.50 -8.92 -17.46
N SER A 196 6.23 -9.33 -17.55
CA SER A 196 5.74 -10.18 -18.66
C SER A 196 5.70 -9.44 -20.01
N HIS A 197 5.48 -8.13 -20.02
CA HIS A 197 5.46 -7.32 -21.26
C HIS A 197 6.85 -7.13 -21.90
N THR A 198 7.94 -7.48 -21.20
CA THR A 198 9.32 -7.29 -21.70
C THR A 198 9.93 -8.51 -22.40
N GLY A 199 9.11 -9.52 -22.76
CA GLY A 199 9.44 -10.43 -23.87
C GLY A 199 9.89 -11.86 -23.54
N ALA A 200 9.64 -12.37 -22.33
CA ALA A 200 9.73 -13.81 -22.07
C ALA A 200 8.39 -14.31 -21.55
N ALA A 201 7.79 -15.30 -22.23
CA ALA A 201 6.69 -16.09 -21.68
C ALA A 201 7.18 -16.69 -20.36
N ARG A 202 6.80 -16.05 -19.26
CA ARG A 202 7.25 -16.36 -17.92
C ARG A 202 6.01 -16.82 -17.16
N PRO A 203 6.09 -17.91 -16.38
CA PRO A 203 4.99 -18.27 -15.50
C PRO A 203 4.61 -17.05 -14.66
N ASP A 204 3.31 -16.75 -14.61
CA ASP A 204 2.77 -15.69 -13.75
C ASP A 204 3.39 -15.85 -12.37
N PRO A 205 3.98 -14.80 -11.80
CA PRO A 205 4.61 -14.95 -10.51
C PRO A 205 3.55 -15.23 -9.47
N THR A 206 3.84 -16.25 -8.66
CA THR A 206 2.88 -16.80 -7.73
C THR A 206 2.89 -15.95 -6.45
N VAL A 207 1.82 -15.16 -6.26
CA VAL A 207 1.54 -14.50 -4.99
C VAL A 207 0.63 -15.43 -4.19
N TRP A 208 1.08 -15.87 -3.01
CA TRP A 208 0.27 -16.65 -2.08
C TRP A 208 -0.11 -15.79 -0.87
N LEU A 209 -1.40 -15.66 -0.61
CA LEU A 209 -1.91 -15.08 0.64
C LEU A 209 -2.22 -16.20 1.63
N THR A 210 -1.66 -16.12 2.83
CA THR A 210 -1.96 -16.99 3.96
C THR A 210 -2.66 -16.17 5.04
N VAL A 211 -3.82 -16.65 5.49
CA VAL A 211 -4.63 -15.98 6.52
C VAL A 211 -4.59 -16.82 7.80
N GLY A 212 -3.87 -16.33 8.81
CA GLY A 212 -3.72 -16.95 10.12
C GLY A 212 -2.85 -18.23 10.17
N PRO A 213 -2.44 -18.67 11.38
CA PRO A 213 -1.62 -19.88 11.58
C PRO A 213 -2.38 -21.20 11.30
N ASP A 214 -3.72 -21.18 11.37
CA ASP A 214 -4.55 -22.40 11.30
C ASP A 214 -5.21 -22.65 9.94
N ASN A 215 -4.99 -21.79 8.93
CA ASN A 215 -5.58 -21.97 7.61
C ASN A 215 -4.63 -21.56 6.46
N PRO A 216 -3.68 -22.42 6.08
CA PRO A 216 -2.92 -22.28 4.85
C PRO A 216 -3.80 -22.67 3.66
N ALA A 217 -4.88 -21.94 3.42
CA ALA A 217 -5.64 -22.10 2.19
C ALA A 217 -4.96 -21.30 1.08
N PRO A 218 -4.44 -21.93 0.02
CA PRO A 218 -4.01 -21.23 -1.17
C PRO A 218 -5.19 -20.47 -1.79
N LEU A 219 -5.23 -19.15 -1.64
CA LEU A 219 -6.08 -18.31 -2.47
C LEU A 219 -5.31 -18.00 -3.76
N HIS A 220 -5.64 -18.72 -4.82
CA HIS A 220 -5.32 -18.27 -6.17
C HIS A 220 -6.13 -17.01 -6.46
N LEU A 221 -5.52 -15.84 -6.35
CA LEU A 221 -6.04 -14.65 -7.02
C LEU A 221 -5.78 -14.84 -8.52
N ALA A 222 -6.69 -15.56 -9.17
CA ALA A 222 -6.78 -15.56 -10.62
C ALA A 222 -7.10 -14.13 -11.05
N ALA A 223 -6.22 -13.55 -11.86
CA ALA A 223 -6.46 -12.26 -12.50
C ALA A 223 -7.79 -12.34 -13.27
N ALA A 224 -8.71 -11.43 -12.96
CA ALA A 224 -9.71 -10.98 -13.93
C ALA A 224 -9.06 -9.94 -14.85
#